data_AF-A0A952P717-F1
#
_entry.id   AF-A0A952P717-F1
#
_cell.length_a   1.000
_cell.length_b   1.000
_cell.length_c   1.000
_cell.angle_alpha   90.00
_cell.angle_beta   90.00
_cell.angle_gamma   90.00
#
_symmetry.space_group_name_H-M   'P 1'
#
loop_
_entity.id
_entity.type
_entity.pdbx_description
1 polymer ?
#
loop_
_entity_poly.entity_id
_entity_poly.type
_entity_poly.pdbx_seq_one_letter_code
_entity_poly.pdbx_strand_id
1 'polypeptide(L)' 'MKDPKEYRNVLQILKLWQSGKSLTAIANHLNDRKVPPRRGLRWHHETVHQIVKHETQNKEK' A
#
# COMPACT_ATOMS: atom_id res chain seq x y z
N MET A 1 -11.14 -13.92 -4.93
CA MET A 1 -10.75 -13.80 -3.51
C MET A 1 -9.51 -12.93 -3.43
N LYS A 2 -9.55 -11.81 -2.68
CA LYS A 2 -8.33 -11.04 -2.33
C LYS A 2 -7.61 -11.85 -1.23
N ASP A 3 -6.34 -12.16 -1.42
CA ASP A 3 -5.58 -13.01 -0.51
C ASP A 3 -5.48 -12.34 0.88
N PRO A 4 -5.74 -13.04 2.01
CA PRO A 4 -5.78 -12.42 3.33
C PRO A 4 -4.47 -11.70 3.74
N LYS A 5 -3.33 -12.18 3.22
CA LYS A 5 -2.02 -11.55 3.44
C LYS A 5 -1.86 -10.24 2.66
N GLU A 6 -2.36 -10.19 1.43
CA GLU A 6 -2.34 -8.96 0.63
C GLU A 6 -3.16 -7.85 1.27
N TYR A 7 -4.31 -8.22 1.87
CA TYR A 7 -5.20 -7.26 2.51
C TYR A 7 -4.56 -6.55 3.70
N ARG A 8 -3.70 -7.23 4.47
CA ARG A 8 -2.96 -6.61 5.59
C ARG A 8 -2.02 -5.50 5.13
N ASN A 9 -1.30 -5.75 4.03
CA ASN A 9 -0.38 -4.76 3.46
C ASN A 9 -1.14 -3.53 2.94
N VAL A 10 -2.29 -3.76 2.28
CA VAL A 10 -3.17 -2.68 1.81
C VAL A 10 -3.71 -1.85 2.97
N LEU A 11 -4.20 -2.49 4.04
CA LEU A 11 -4.66 -1.78 5.24
C LEU A 11 -3.54 -0.95 5.88
N GLN A 12 -2.32 -1.48 5.92
CA GLN A 12 -1.17 -0.75 6.46
C GLN A 12 -0.82 0.47 5.58
N ILE A 13 -0.85 0.33 4.26
CA ILE A 13 -0.66 1.45 3.31
C ILE A 13 -1.70 2.54 3.56
N LEU A 14 -2.98 2.15 3.65
CA LEU A 14 -4.08 3.09 3.87
C LEU A 14 -3.95 3.82 5.21
N LYS A 15 -3.55 3.11 6.28
CA LYS A 15 -3.32 3.72 7.59
C LYS A 15 -2.19 4.74 7.56
N LEU A 16 -1.08 4.42 6.90
CA LEU A 16 0.06 5.34 6.76
C LEU A 16 -0.31 6.56 5.88
N TRP A 17 -1.07 6.36 4.82
CA TRP A 17 -1.58 7.44 3.97
C TRP A 17 -2.54 8.36 4.73
N GLN A 18 -3.49 7.80 5.49
CA GLN A 18 -4.40 8.57 6.35
C GLN A 18 -3.67 9.37 7.45
N SER A 19 -2.50 8.91 7.90
CA SER A 19 -1.64 9.67 8.80
C SER A 19 -0.88 10.84 8.15
N GLY A 20 -1.11 11.10 6.85
CA GLY A 20 -0.48 12.20 6.10
C GLY A 20 0.92 11.89 5.56
N LYS A 21 1.37 10.63 5.57
CA LYS A 21 2.68 10.27 4.99
C LYS A 21 2.61 10.30 3.47
N SER A 22 3.69 10.78 2.84
CA SER A 22 3.82 10.75 1.38
C SER A 22 3.94 9.30 0.86
N LEU A 23 3.52 9.09 -0.38
CA LEU A 23 3.54 7.76 -1.02
C LEU A 23 4.96 7.17 -1.07
N THR A 24 5.98 8.01 -1.28
CA THR A 24 7.39 7.62 -1.23
C THR A 24 7.82 7.22 0.17
N ALA A 25 7.41 7.96 1.22
CA ALA A 25 7.71 7.59 2.59
C ALA A 25 7.03 6.28 2.99
N ILE A 26 5.81 6.02 2.49
CA ILE A 26 5.11 4.76 2.69
C ILE A 26 5.85 3.60 2.01
N ALA A 27 6.27 3.78 0.75
CA ALA A 27 7.04 2.76 0.04
C ALA A 27 8.36 2.44 0.75
N ASN A 28 9.11 3.46 1.17
CA ASN A 28 10.35 3.28 1.93
C ASN A 28 10.08 2.54 3.25
N HIS A 29 9.05 2.93 4.00
CA HIS A 29 8.69 2.28 5.25
C HIS A 29 8.34 0.79 5.08
N LEU A 30 7.70 0.41 3.98
CA LEU A 30 7.38 -0.98 3.68
C LEU A 30 8.62 -1.78 3.26
N ASN A 31 9.52 -1.17 2.50
CA ASN A 31 10.80 -1.76 2.11
C ASN A 31 11.72 -1.97 3.32
N ASP A 32 11.83 -0.98 4.21
CA ASP A 32 12.63 -1.06 5.44
C ASP A 32 12.13 -2.17 6.36
N ARG A 33 10.81 -2.36 6.42
CA ARG A 33 10.17 -3.46 7.16
C ARG A 33 10.22 -4.81 6.45
N LYS A 34 10.87 -4.88 5.27
CA LYS A 34 10.97 -6.09 4.43
C LYS A 34 9.61 -6.74 4.14
N VAL A 35 8.57 -5.92 3.98
CA VAL A 35 7.24 -6.41 3.63
C VAL A 35 7.26 -6.77 2.14
N PRO A 36 7.08 -8.03 1.74
CA PRO A 36 7.11 -8.40 0.33
C PRO A 36 5.84 -7.85 -0.37
N PRO A 37 5.97 -7.17 -1.51
CA PRO A 37 4.83 -6.82 -2.34
C PRO A 37 4.26 -8.08 -3.00
N ARG A 38 2.99 -8.02 -3.45
CA ARG A 38 2.36 -9.14 -4.17
C ARG A 38 3.07 -9.47 -5.49
N ARG A 39 3.51 -8.43 -6.20
CA ARG A 39 4.21 -8.52 -7.47
C ARG A 39 5.46 -7.65 -7.40
N GLY A 40 6.60 -8.22 -7.76
CA GLY A 40 7.89 -7.54 -7.76
C GLY A 40 8.73 -7.80 -6.51
N LEU A 41 9.88 -7.13 -6.44
CA LEU A 41 10.89 -7.33 -5.40
C LEU A 41 10.84 -6.28 -4.28
N ARG A 42 10.23 -5.12 -4.53
CA ARG A 42 10.15 -3.99 -3.58
C ARG A 42 8.91 -3.14 -3.82
N TRP A 43 8.52 -2.39 -2.81
CA TRP A 43 7.49 -1.36 -2.89
C TRP A 43 8.00 -0.15 -3.68
N HIS A 44 7.29 0.19 -4.74
CA HIS A 44 7.46 1.43 -5.49
C HIS A 44 6.35 2.42 -5.11
N HIS A 45 6.67 3.71 -5.10
CA HIS A 45 5.69 4.77 -4.80
C HIS A 45 4.50 4.74 -5.78
N GLU A 46 4.73 4.38 -7.05
CA GLU A 46 3.68 4.17 -8.04
C GLU A 46 2.72 3.04 -7.66
N THR A 47 3.22 1.93 -7.15
CA THR A 47 2.40 0.81 -6.67
C THR A 47 1.55 1.23 -5.47
N VAL A 48 2.14 1.97 -4.53
CA VAL A 48 1.42 2.53 -3.38
C VAL A 48 0.32 3.49 -3.85
N HIS A 49 0.61 4.35 -4.83
CA HIS A 49 -0.36 5.27 -5.43
C HIS A 49 -1.55 4.53 -6.04
N GLN A 50 -1.30 3.50 -6.85
CA GLN A 50 -2.35 2.70 -7.48
C GLN A 50 -3.25 2.01 -6.45
N ILE A 51 -2.67 1.48 -5.37
CA ILE A 51 -3.43 0.85 -4.28
C ILE A 51 -4.31 1.87 -3.57
N VAL A 52 -3.74 3.01 -3.17
CA VAL A 52 -4.50 4.08 -2.50
C VAL A 52 -5.64 4.54 -3.40
N LYS A 53 -5.36 4.86 -4.66
CA LYS A 53 -6.37 5.30 -5.65
C LYS A 53 -7.47 4.26 -5.84
N HIS A 54 -7.13 2.99 -5.98
CA HIS A 54 -8.11 1.91 -6.16
C HIS A 54 -9.02 1.78 -4.94
N GLU A 55 -8.45 1.80 -3.73
CA GLU A 55 -9.21 1.62 -2.50
C GLU A 55 -10.02 2.87 -2.13
N THR A 56 -9.57 4.08 -2.46
CA THR A 56 -10.38 5.30 -2.31
C THR A 56 -11.57 5.30 -3.26
N GLN A 57 -11.37 4.94 -4.53
CA GLN A 57 -12.45 4.84 -5.52
C GLN A 57 -13.45 3.73 -5.20
N ASN A 58 -12.99 2.63 -4.58
CA ASN A 58 -13.86 1.53 -4.18
C ASN A 58 -14.65 1.80 -2.89
N LYS A 59 -14.26 2.81 -2.09
CA LYS A 59 -15.01 3.26 -0.90
C LYS A 59 -16.19 4.18 -1.26
N GLU A 60 -16.19 4.76 -2.46
CA GLU A 60 -17.21 5.71 -2.94
C GLU A 60 -18.35 5.02 -3.74
N LYS A 61 -18.32 3.68 -3.85
CA LYS A 61 -19.36 2.85 -4.45
C LYS A 61 -20.04 1.99 -3.39
#